data_AF-A0A0R1EKM4-F1
#
_entry.id   AF-A0A0R1EKM4-F1
#
_cell.length_a   1.000
_cell.length_b   1.000
_cell.length_c   1.000
_cell.angle_alpha   90.00
_cell.angle_beta   90.00
_cell.angle_gamma   90.00
#
_symmetry.space_group_name_H-M   'P 1'
#
loop_
_entity.id
_entity.type
_entity.pdbx_description
1 polymer ?
#
loop_
_entity_poly.entity_id
_entity_poly.type
_entity_poly.pdbx_seq_one_letter_code
_entity_poly.pdbx_strand_id
1 'polypeptide(L)'
;MNKRQVDLFNYLCGAKDYVPAKVLAQQYQVSSKTIYKDIDDITEAVSDSNIQIQKKPRAGIKVSGKDKDKVKAMNIIANLQERQSDEIGTSPADEEQ
;
A
#
# COMPACT_ATOMS: atom_id res chain seq x y z
N MET A 1 4.34 -1.91 9.16
CA MET A 1 3.64 -1.15 8.10
C MET A 1 2.45 -0.43 8.72
N ASN A 2 2.14 0.80 8.34
CA ASN A 2 0.99 1.54 8.88
C ASN A 2 -0.25 1.40 8.00
N LYS A 3 -1.46 1.47 8.60
CA LYS A 3 -2.75 1.48 7.86
C LYS A 3 -2.78 2.48 6.69
N ARG A 4 -2.24 3.68 6.93
CA ARG A 4 -2.13 4.72 5.90
C ARG A 4 -1.32 4.26 4.68
N GLN A 5 -0.24 3.51 4.87
CA GLN A 5 0.60 3.02 3.78
C GLN A 5 -0.14 1.98 2.94
N VAL A 6 -0.91 1.12 3.60
CA VAL A 6 -1.75 0.10 2.95
C VAL A 6 -2.85 0.77 2.11
N ASP A 7 -3.55 1.74 2.69
CA ASP A 7 -4.59 2.51 1.99
C ASP A 7 -4.00 3.29 0.80
N LEU A 8 -2.84 3.94 1.00
CA LEU A 8 -2.13 4.67 -0.04
C LEU A 8 -1.78 3.75 -1.23
N PHE A 9 -1.26 2.56 -0.95
CA PHE A 9 -0.92 1.59 -1.98
C PHE A 9 -2.15 1.04 -2.71
N ASN A 10 -3.21 0.71 -1.98
CA ASN A 10 -4.47 0.24 -2.55
C ASN A 10 -5.07 1.29 -3.49
N TYR A 11 -5.08 2.55 -3.05
CA TYR A 11 -5.51 3.68 -3.87
C TYR A 11 -4.68 3.81 -5.16
N LEU A 12 -3.36 3.72 -5.06
CA LEU A 12 -2.46 3.83 -6.22
C LEU A 12 -2.54 2.64 -7.17
N CYS A 13 -2.86 1.44 -6.68
CA CYS A 13 -3.05 0.27 -7.53
C CYS A 13 -4.33 0.38 -8.38
N GLY A 14 -5.38 1.00 -7.83
CA GLY A 14 -6.63 1.31 -8.53
C GLY A 14 -6.53 2.54 -9.44
N ALA A 15 -5.57 3.43 -9.20
CA ALA A 15 -5.29 4.56 -10.06
C ALA A 15 -4.70 4.11 -11.40
N LYS A 16 -5.32 4.52 -12.51
CA LYS A 16 -4.81 4.27 -13.87
C LYS A 16 -3.68 5.23 -14.26
N ASP A 17 -3.67 6.41 -13.66
CA ASP A 17 -2.75 7.51 -13.98
C ASP A 17 -1.88 7.94 -12.80
N TYR A 18 -0.89 8.79 -13.09
CA TYR A 18 -0.02 9.36 -12.07
C TYR A 18 -0.82 10.23 -11.12
N VAL A 19 -0.70 9.95 -9.82
CA VAL A 19 -1.34 10.75 -8.78
C VAL A 19 -0.31 11.70 -8.17
N PRO A 20 -0.50 13.02 -8.23
CA PRO A 20 0.42 13.96 -7.63
C PRO A 20 0.54 13.73 -6.12
N ALA A 21 1.76 13.74 -5.59
CA ALA A 21 2.01 13.61 -4.15
C ALA A 21 1.28 14.69 -3.33
N LYS A 22 1.01 15.86 -3.92
CA LYS A 22 0.22 16.94 -3.30
C LYS A 22 -1.24 16.55 -3.08
N VAL A 23 -1.84 15.81 -4.01
CA VAL A 23 -3.23 15.32 -3.90
C VAL A 23 -3.31 14.28 -2.78
N LEU A 24 -2.37 13.32 -2.77
CA LEU A 24 -2.27 12.33 -1.70
C LEU A 24 -2.04 13.01 -0.34
N ALA A 25 -1.13 13.99 -0.28
CA ALA A 25 -0.85 14.75 0.93
C ALA A 25 -2.11 15.43 1.49
N GLN A 26 -2.92 16.05 0.63
CA GLN A 26 -4.20 16.66 1.03
C GLN A 26 -5.23 15.60 1.47
N GLN A 27 -5.37 14.51 0.72
CA GLN A 27 -6.33 13.44 1.01
C GLN A 27 -6.05 12.75 2.36
N TYR A 28 -4.78 12.50 2.67
CA TYR A 28 -4.36 11.86 3.91
C TYR A 28 -3.98 12.85 5.01
N GLN A 29 -4.16 14.16 4.78
CA GLN A 29 -3.80 15.24 5.71
C GLN A 29 -2.36 15.16 6.24
N VAL A 30 -1.42 14.81 5.37
CA VAL A 30 0.01 14.69 5.69
C VAL A 30 0.84 15.60 4.80
N SER A 31 2.12 15.77 5.14
CA SER A 31 3.04 16.49 4.27
C SER A 31 3.39 15.66 3.02
N SER A 32 3.70 16.32 1.90
CA SER A 32 4.20 15.61 0.71
C SER A 32 5.46 14.80 1.01
N LYS A 33 6.29 15.26 1.96
CA LYS A 33 7.47 14.53 2.45
C LYS A 33 7.07 13.21 3.11
N THR A 34 6.00 13.20 3.90
CA THR A 34 5.43 11.99 4.50
C THR A 34 4.91 11.03 3.44
N ILE A 35 4.24 11.52 2.39
CA ILE A 35 3.81 10.68 1.26
C ILE A 35 5.01 10.03 0.59
N TYR A 36 6.08 10.79 0.29
CA TYR A 36 7.28 10.19 -0.31
C TYR A 36 7.90 9.13 0.61
N LYS A 37 7.96 9.38 1.91
CA LYS A 37 8.43 8.42 2.92
C LYS A 37 7.56 7.16 2.93
N ASP A 38 6.24 7.32 2.98
CA ASP A 38 5.29 6.20 2.96
C ASP A 38 5.43 5.39 1.66
N ILE A 39 5.62 6.05 0.51
CA ILE A 39 5.87 5.40 -0.77
C ILE A 39 7.20 4.65 -0.79
N ASP A 40 8.26 5.20 -0.19
CA ASP A 40 9.55 4.52 -0.08
C ASP A 40 9.40 3.25 0.77
N ASP A 41 8.76 3.33 1.93
CA ASP A 41 8.49 2.18 2.81
C ASP A 41 7.65 1.11 2.09
N ILE A 42 6.62 1.52 1.35
CA ILE A 42 5.79 0.61 0.54
C ILE A 42 6.63 -0.03 -0.55
N THR A 43 7.46 0.75 -1.26
CA THR A 43 8.33 0.24 -2.33
C THR A 43 9.28 -0.82 -1.80
N GLU A 44 9.83 -0.60 -0.61
CA GLU A 44 10.69 -1.58 0.08
C GLU A 44 9.90 -2.83 0.46
N ALA A 45 8.69 -2.68 1.01
CA ALA A 45 7.87 -3.83 1.40
C ALA A 45 7.35 -4.67 0.22
N VAL A 46 7.19 -4.05 -0.95
CA VAL A 46 6.79 -4.74 -2.19
C VAL A 46 7.97 -4.98 -3.12
N SER A 47 9.20 -4.78 -2.66
CA SER A 47 10.40 -5.01 -3.48
C SER A 47 10.55 -6.48 -3.89
N ASP A 48 10.04 -7.41 -3.07
CA ASP A 48 9.93 -8.83 -3.38
C ASP A 48 8.81 -9.17 -4.40
N SER A 49 7.98 -8.18 -4.73
CA SER A 49 6.94 -8.32 -5.74
C SER A 49 7.39 -7.76 -7.09
N ASN A 50 6.77 -8.23 -8.16
CA ASN A 50 7.11 -7.83 -9.53
C ASN A 50 6.47 -6.49 -9.95
N ILE A 51 6.35 -5.55 -9.01
CA ILE A 51 5.68 -4.26 -9.19
C ILE A 51 6.71 -3.13 -9.22
N GLN A 52 6.50 -2.16 -10.11
CA GLN A 52 7.24 -0.91 -10.15
C GLN A 52 6.41 0.27 -9.66
N ILE A 53 6.93 0.97 -8.66
CA ILE A 53 6.41 2.25 -8.23
C ILE A 53 7.22 3.36 -8.92
N GLN A 54 6.59 4.04 -9.89
CA GLN A 54 7.20 5.13 -10.62
C GLN A 54 6.90 6.46 -9.94
N LYS A 55 7.96 7.10 -9.44
CA LYS A 55 7.96 8.44 -8.85
C LYS A 55 8.50 9.41 -9.89
N LYS A 56 7.65 10.30 -10.43
CA LYS A 56 8.08 11.27 -11.45
C LYS A 56 7.89 12.69 -10.93
N PRO A 57 8.97 13.51 -10.86
CA PRO A 57 8.86 14.92 -10.47
C PRO A 57 7.82 15.63 -11.34
N ARG A 58 6.94 16.42 -10.71
CA ARG A 58 5.82 17.15 -11.35
C ARG A 58 4.69 16.29 -11.94
N ALA A 59 4.87 15.00 -12.19
CA ALA A 59 3.78 14.13 -12.65
C ALA A 59 3.08 13.40 -11.49
N GLY A 60 3.84 12.97 -10.47
CA GLY A 60 3.30 12.27 -9.31
C GLY A 60 3.82 10.84 -9.17
N ILE A 61 3.00 9.98 -8.60
CA ILE A 61 3.31 8.59 -8.26
C ILE A 61 2.36 7.67 -9.01
N LYS A 62 2.88 6.60 -9.62
CA LYS A 62 2.08 5.59 -10.31
C LYS A 62 2.61 4.19 -10.00
N VAL A 63 1.69 3.26 -9.78
CA VAL A 63 2.02 1.83 -9.62
C VAL A 63 1.80 1.12 -10.95
N SER A 64 2.85 0.52 -11.49
CA SER A 64 2.85 -0.27 -12.73
C SER A 64 3.24 -1.70 -12.43
N GLY A 65 2.43 -2.65 -12.88
CA GLY A 65 2.62 -4.08 -12.65
C GLY A 65 1.45 -4.86 -13.25
N LYS A 66 1.61 -6.17 -13.41
CA LYS A 66 0.49 -7.03 -13.84
C LYS A 66 -0.55 -7.10 -12.74
N ASP A 67 -1.81 -7.32 -13.09
CA ASP A 67 -2.89 -7.44 -12.10
C ASP A 67 -2.61 -8.52 -11.05
N LYS A 68 -2.04 -9.66 -11.48
CA LYS A 68 -1.61 -10.73 -10.56
C LYS A 68 -0.54 -10.26 -9.57
N ASP A 69 0.39 -9.42 -10.01
CA ASP A 69 1.47 -8.92 -9.16
C ASP A 69 0.91 -7.87 -8.18
N LYS A 70 0.06 -6.95 -8.66
CA LYS A 70 -0.68 -5.98 -7.84
C LYS A 70 -1.42 -6.65 -6.68
N VAL A 71 -2.20 -7.68 -6.99
CA VAL A 71 -2.94 -8.46 -5.97
C VAL A 71 -1.98 -9.12 -4.98
N LYS A 72 -0.88 -9.72 -5.46
CA LYS A 72 0.14 -10.29 -4.57
C LYS A 72 0.73 -9.26 -3.62
N ALA A 73 1.11 -8.09 -4.12
CA ALA A 73 1.68 -7.05 -3.27
C ALA A 73 0.68 -6.48 -2.26
N MET A 74 -0.59 -6.30 -2.65
CA MET A 74 -1.65 -5.90 -1.72
C MET A 74 -1.74 -6.91 -0.57
N ASN A 75 -1.74 -8.21 -0.89
CA ASN A 75 -1.77 -9.26 0.13
C ASN A 75 -0.51 -9.23 1.01
N ILE A 76 0.68 -9.08 0.45
CA ILE A 76 1.93 -8.98 1.22
C ILE A 76 1.85 -7.80 2.21
N ILE A 77 1.43 -6.64 1.72
CA ILE A 77 1.29 -5.42 2.52
C ILE A 77 0.24 -5.60 3.63
N ALA A 78 -0.91 -6.20 3.32
CA ALA A 78 -1.97 -6.48 4.30
C ALA A 78 -1.48 -7.46 5.38
N ASN A 79 -0.80 -8.55 5.00
CA ASN A 79 -0.24 -9.51 5.95
C ASN A 79 0.88 -8.90 6.82
N LEU A 80 1.66 -7.95 6.29
CA LEU A 80 2.65 -7.18 7.05
C LEU A 80 2.02 -6.21 8.06
N GLN A 81 0.77 -5.80 7.84
CA GLN A 81 -0.02 -5.03 8.79
C GLN A 81 -0.60 -5.92 9.90
N GLU A 82 -1.10 -7.12 9.54
CA GLU A 82 -1.75 -8.03 10.48
C GLU A 82 -0.79 -8.73 11.44
N ARG A 83 0.48 -8.94 11.05
CA ARG A 83 1.51 -9.54 11.92
C ARG A 83 1.87 -8.74 13.19
N GLN A 84 1.33 -7.54 13.37
CA GLN A 84 1.40 -6.79 14.65
C GLN A 84 0.18 -7.01 15.56
N SER A 85 -0.80 -7.82 15.13
CA SER A 85 -2.06 -8.07 15.84
C SER A 85 -2.20 -9.49 16.40
N ASP A 86 -1.23 -10.39 16.17
CA ASP A 86 -1.26 -11.73 16.74
C ASP A 86 -0.72 -11.76 18.18
N GLU A 87 -1.27 -10.91 19.04
CA GLU A 87 -1.59 -11.30 20.40
C GLU A 87 -3.04 -10.87 20.68
N ILE A 88 -3.88 -11.89 20.90
CA ILE A 88 -5.29 -11.86 21.32
C ILE A 88 -6.34 -11.81 20.19
N GLY A 89 -6.58 -12.98 19.60
CA GLY A 89 -7.92 -13.58 19.68
C GLY A 89 -8.87 -13.40 18.49
N THR A 90 -8.68 -14.21 17.45
CA THR A 90 -9.84 -14.79 16.76
C THR A 90 -9.64 -16.30 16.65
N SER A 91 -10.17 -17.01 17.66
CA SER A 91 -10.47 -18.43 17.54
C SER A 91 -11.46 -18.61 16.38
N PRO A 92 -11.15 -19.40 15.35
CA PRO A 92 -12.09 -19.77 14.32
C PRO A 92 -12.82 -21.07 14.73
N ALA A 93 -14.15 -21.03 14.77
CA ALA A 93 -15.10 -22.17 14.63
C ALA A 93 -16.48 -21.60 15.01
N ASP A 94 -17.49 -21.44 14.15
CA ASP A 94 -17.89 -22.26 13.00
C ASP A 94 -17.73 -23.76 13.27
N GLU A 95 -18.42 -24.23 14.30
CA GLU A 95 -18.97 -25.59 14.39
C GLU A 95 -20.35 -25.50 15.08
N GLU A 96 -21.37 -25.12 14.29
CA GLU A 96 -22.77 -25.43 14.59
C GLU A 96 -23.05 -26.86 14.12
N GLN A 97 -23.16 -27.80 15.07
CA GLN A 97 -24.00 -29.01 14.99
C GLN A 97 -24.53 -29.39 16.37
#